data_AF-A0A6B2FYF3-F1
#
_entry.id   AF-A0A6B2FYF3-F1
#
_cell.length_a   1.000
_cell.length_b   1.000
_cell.length_c   1.000
_cell.angle_alpha   90.00
_cell.angle_beta   90.00
_cell.angle_gamma   90.00
#
_symmetry.space_group_name_H-M   'P 1'
#
loop_
_entity.id
_entity.type
_entity.pdbx_description
1 polymer ?
#
loop_
_entity_poly.entity_id
_entity_poly.type
_entity_poly.pdbx_seq_one_letter_code
_entity_poly.pdbx_strand_id
1 'polypeptide(L)'
;SLFNSRYLSAYFLGQSLSGLIPSSLTLIQGHETKVVVCPTTTPLRLWCPNHCDNTTIIRTGKYFSTHSYFLIIASILFISLISFIVINNSKHVAKNMSLTYDEMTEFKVKTISESYSTKDGANSSLIKEFFKKILHSLHIMNLDTAFLLGVIIWISMLSNGVIVQIISYTASPYRGSTLLFSSNLYKIFQALTNIFFMVVKIFSNRFLIFCLTCLFTALSITMIIMAAYAKNGILIASPYGSIIVILIFCFAAILNSSVRLAVSTQLCELGAPAMFMCGIATQFGSFSGTLAMFIPISVQCVFN
;
A
#
# COMPACT_ATOMS: atom_id res chain seq x y z
N SER A 1 -26.16 0.38 -8.49
CA SER A 1 -24.77 0.35 -7.98
C SER A 1 -24.85 0.27 -6.46
N LEU A 2 -24.24 -0.72 -5.80
CA LEU A 2 -24.50 -0.94 -4.36
C LEU A 2 -23.70 -0.03 -3.41
N PHE A 3 -22.69 0.72 -3.90
CA PHE A 3 -22.01 1.76 -3.13
C PHE A 3 -21.58 2.92 -4.03
N ASN A 4 -21.71 4.15 -3.51
CA ASN A 4 -21.35 5.42 -4.16
C ASN A 4 -19.82 5.57 -4.25
N SER A 5 -19.31 6.24 -5.30
CA SER A 5 -17.89 6.60 -5.50
C SER A 5 -17.20 7.17 -4.24
N ARG A 6 -17.95 7.89 -3.39
CA ARG A 6 -17.48 8.39 -2.09
C ARG A 6 -16.95 7.32 -1.13
N TYR A 7 -17.50 6.10 -1.15
CA TYR A 7 -17.03 5.01 -0.29
C TYR A 7 -15.73 4.36 -0.79
N LEU A 8 -15.46 4.46 -2.10
CA LEU A 8 -14.22 3.95 -2.67
C LEU A 8 -13.02 4.81 -2.28
N SER A 9 -13.18 6.14 -2.37
CA SER A 9 -12.17 7.08 -1.89
C SER A 9 -11.90 6.84 -0.40
N ALA A 10 -12.95 6.61 0.41
CA ALA A 10 -12.79 6.26 1.83
C ALA A 10 -12.04 4.93 2.05
N TYR A 11 -12.22 3.92 1.20
CA TYR A 11 -11.48 2.65 1.28
C TYR A 11 -9.98 2.84 1.00
N PHE A 12 -9.60 3.51 -0.10
CA PHE A 12 -8.18 3.77 -0.41
C PHE A 12 -7.54 4.71 0.61
N LEU A 13 -8.30 5.69 1.09
CA LEU A 13 -7.89 6.58 2.15
C LEU A 13 -7.66 5.79 3.45
N GLY A 14 -8.57 4.89 3.81
CA GLY A 14 -8.40 3.97 4.95
C GLY A 14 -7.18 3.06 4.81
N GLN A 15 -6.97 2.48 3.63
CA GLN A 15 -5.81 1.64 3.35
C GLN A 15 -4.50 2.41 3.54
N SER A 16 -4.40 3.65 3.05
CA SER A 16 -3.18 4.45 3.22
C SER A 16 -3.04 5.06 4.61
N LEU A 17 -4.13 5.47 5.26
CA LEU A 17 -4.09 5.94 6.65
C LEU A 17 -3.66 4.85 7.63
N SER A 18 -3.97 3.58 7.34
CA SER A 18 -3.51 2.44 8.15
C SER A 18 -1.99 2.39 8.26
N GLY A 19 -1.27 2.82 7.22
CA GLY A 19 0.18 2.94 7.22
C GLY A 19 0.69 4.27 7.77
N LEU A 20 -0.08 5.35 7.69
CA LEU A 20 0.34 6.69 8.11
C LEU A 20 0.58 6.77 9.63
N ILE A 21 -0.40 6.39 10.44
CA ILE A 21 -0.32 6.53 11.90
C ILE A 21 0.89 5.75 12.48
N PRO A 22 1.06 4.45 12.17
CA PRO A 22 2.22 3.71 12.66
C PRO A 22 3.54 4.27 12.15
N SER A 23 3.59 4.79 10.93
CA SER A 23 4.83 5.33 10.34
C SER A 23 5.22 6.67 10.95
N SER A 24 4.26 7.57 11.17
CA SER A 24 4.47 8.83 11.88
C SER A 24 4.94 8.56 13.31
N LEU A 25 4.28 7.64 14.03
CA LEU A 25 4.70 7.25 15.38
C LEU A 25 6.10 6.64 15.39
N THR A 26 6.47 5.87 14.37
CA THR A 26 7.81 5.29 14.24
C THR A 26 8.89 6.36 14.03
N LEU A 27 8.60 7.39 13.23
CA LEU A 27 9.51 8.53 13.06
C LEU A 27 9.65 9.36 14.33
N ILE A 28 8.55 9.60 15.05
CA ILE A 28 8.57 10.32 16.34
C ILE A 28 9.30 9.49 17.39
N GLN A 29 9.10 8.16 17.41
CA GLN A 29 9.82 7.28 18.32
C GLN A 29 11.32 7.36 18.06
N GLY A 30 11.73 7.43 16.80
CA GLY A 30 13.12 7.37 16.40
C GLY A 30 13.69 5.95 16.50
N HIS A 31 14.95 5.82 16.09
CA HIS A 31 15.67 4.54 16.01
C HIS A 31 16.82 4.52 17.02
N GLU A 32 17.11 3.34 17.57
CA GLU A 32 18.31 3.12 18.38
C GLU A 32 19.57 3.16 17.51
N THR A 33 20.32 4.25 17.58
CA THR A 33 21.65 4.30 16.99
C THR A 33 22.64 3.63 17.93
N LYS A 34 23.27 2.54 17.48
CA LYS A 34 24.41 1.96 18.17
C LYS A 34 25.65 2.77 17.80
N VAL A 35 26.13 3.61 18.72
CA VAL A 35 27.44 4.26 18.57
C VAL A 35 28.46 3.39 19.29
N VAL A 36 29.38 2.81 18.51
CA VAL A 36 30.54 2.10 19.05
C VAL A 36 31.63 3.13 19.28
N VAL A 37 31.89 3.46 20.55
CA VAL A 37 33.04 4.31 20.90
C VAL A 37 34.22 3.39 21.19
N CYS A 38 35.26 3.45 20.36
CA CYS A 38 36.56 2.87 20.73
C CYS A 38 37.33 3.92 21.56
N PRO A 39 37.70 3.61 22.81
CA PRO A 39 38.56 4.49 23.60
C PRO A 39 39.98 4.43 23.05
N THR A 40 40.44 5.48 22.37
CA THR A 40 41.85 5.63 21.97
C THR A 40 42.56 6.57 22.94
N THR A 41 43.61 6.12 23.60
CA THR A 41 44.48 6.91 24.48
C THR A 41 45.47 7.79 23.71
N THR A 42 45.09 8.44 22.60
CA THR A 42 45.86 9.54 21.96
C THR A 42 45.01 10.35 20.98
N PRO A 43 45.20 11.69 20.88
CA PRO A 43 44.37 12.55 20.04
C PRO A 43 44.94 12.63 18.62
N LEU A 44 44.65 11.66 17.76
CA LEU A 44 44.74 11.86 16.32
C LEU A 44 43.79 10.92 15.57
N ARG A 45 42.99 11.54 14.69
CA ARG A 45 42.04 10.90 13.78
C ARG A 45 42.74 9.83 12.95
N LEU A 46 42.24 8.60 12.96
CA LEU A 46 41.88 7.76 11.80
C LEU A 46 41.66 6.31 12.26
N TRP A 47 40.54 5.73 11.78
CA TRP A 47 40.29 4.33 11.44
C TRP A 47 41.11 3.24 12.17
N CYS A 48 40.47 2.41 13.00
CA CYS A 48 41.08 1.20 13.56
C CYS A 48 40.73 -0.02 12.70
N PRO A 49 41.71 -0.65 12.04
CA PRO A 49 41.57 -1.98 11.45
C PRO A 49 41.94 -3.01 12.51
N ASN A 50 40.91 -3.75 12.94
CA ASN A 50 40.99 -5.02 13.66
C ASN A 50 41.32 -4.92 15.17
N HIS A 51 40.29 -5.22 15.97
CA HIS A 51 40.30 -5.49 17.42
C HIS A 51 40.29 -4.26 18.36
N CYS A 52 39.09 -3.75 18.68
CA CYS A 52 38.86 -2.90 19.86
C CYS A 52 38.36 -3.79 21.01
N ASP A 53 39.20 -4.09 22.00
CA ASP A 53 38.85 -4.98 23.14
C ASP A 53 37.92 -4.35 24.19
N ASN A 54 37.73 -3.03 24.18
CA ASN A 54 36.87 -2.32 25.15
C ASN A 54 35.95 -1.32 24.46
N THR A 55 34.96 -1.80 23.70
CA THR A 55 33.94 -0.93 23.10
C THR A 55 32.85 -0.60 24.11
N THR A 56 32.61 0.69 24.37
CA THR A 56 31.40 1.13 25.07
C THR A 56 30.33 1.41 24.02
N ILE A 57 29.26 0.60 24.03
CA ILE A 57 28.11 0.80 23.16
C ILE A 57 27.19 1.79 23.85
N ILE A 58 27.26 3.06 23.47
CA ILE A 58 26.29 4.05 23.94
C ILE A 58 25.03 3.88 23.09
N ARG A 59 23.99 3.31 23.70
CA ARG A 59 22.63 3.32 23.14
C ARG A 59 21.96 4.64 23.51
N THR A 60 22.15 5.66 22.70
CA THR A 60 21.22 6.78 22.70
C THR A 60 20.14 6.46 21.69
N GLY A 61 18.90 6.30 22.11
CA GLY A 61 17.85 6.16 21.11
C GLY A 61 16.52 5.66 21.63
N LYS A 62 15.50 6.19 20.96
CA LYS A 62 14.07 6.15 21.24
C LYS A 62 13.61 7.19 22.25
N TYR A 63 12.73 8.10 21.79
CA TYR A 63 12.04 9.06 22.65
C TYR A 63 11.09 8.37 23.64
N PHE A 64 10.59 7.18 23.28
CA PHE A 64 9.72 6.38 24.14
C PHE A 64 9.87 4.87 23.87
N SER A 65 9.55 4.06 24.88
CA SER A 65 9.70 2.61 24.84
C SER A 65 8.84 1.94 23.75
N THR A 66 9.33 0.83 23.22
CA THR A 66 8.60 -0.01 22.26
C THR A 66 7.27 -0.55 22.84
N HIS A 67 7.17 -0.73 24.16
CA HIS A 67 5.90 -1.08 24.81
C HIS A 67 4.84 0.02 24.62
N SER A 68 5.21 1.28 24.83
CA SER A 68 4.30 2.42 24.67
C SER A 68 3.84 2.56 23.21
N TYR A 69 4.72 2.28 22.24
CA TYR A 69 4.34 2.23 20.83
C TYR A 69 3.20 1.24 20.56
N PHE A 70 3.36 -0.01 21.01
CA PHE A 70 2.36 -1.04 20.79
C PHE A 70 1.04 -0.74 21.51
N LEU A 71 1.09 -0.17 22.73
CA LEU A 71 -0.10 0.24 23.45
C LEU A 71 -0.88 1.34 22.73
N ILE A 72 -0.19 2.34 22.16
CA ILE A 72 -0.82 3.41 21.38
C ILE A 72 -1.52 2.82 20.15
N ILE A 73 -0.84 1.98 19.37
CA ILE A 73 -1.42 1.36 18.18
C ILE A 73 -2.61 0.46 18.55
N ALA A 74 -2.49 -0.35 19.61
CA ALA A 74 -3.56 -1.20 20.09
C ALA A 74 -4.80 -0.40 20.52
N SER A 75 -4.60 0.74 21.19
CA SER A 75 -5.69 1.63 21.59
C SER A 75 -6.43 2.20 20.38
N ILE A 76 -5.69 2.64 19.36
CA ILE A 76 -6.28 3.17 18.12
C ILE A 76 -7.05 2.08 17.35
N LEU A 77 -6.51 0.85 17.31
CA LEU A 77 -7.20 -0.30 16.71
C LEU A 77 -8.47 -0.69 17.50
N PHE A 78 -8.45 -0.57 18.82
CA PHE A 78 -9.61 -0.83 19.65
C PHE A 78 -10.71 0.21 19.41
N ILE A 79 -10.34 1.49 19.31
CA ILE A 79 -11.28 2.57 18.96
C ILE A 79 -11.88 2.34 17.56
N SER A 80 -11.07 1.94 16.58
CA SER A 80 -11.57 1.65 15.23
C SER A 80 -12.51 0.44 15.21
N LEU A 81 -12.25 -0.59 16.03
CA LEU A 81 -13.14 -1.73 16.23
C LEU A 81 -14.49 -1.31 16.83
N ILE A 82 -14.48 -0.49 17.89
CA ILE A 82 -15.71 0.03 18.51
C ILE A 82 -16.51 0.82 17.47
N SER A 83 -15.86 1.72 16.73
CA SER A 83 -16.51 2.50 15.66
C SER A 83 -17.17 1.60 14.61
N PHE A 84 -16.46 0.53 14.20
CA PHE A 84 -17.02 -0.44 13.25
C PHE A 84 -18.24 -1.17 13.81
N ILE A 85 -18.20 -1.62 15.07
CA ILE A 85 -19.34 -2.30 15.72
C ILE A 85 -20.55 -1.37 15.80
N VAL A 86 -20.34 -0.10 16.18
CA VAL A 86 -21.40 0.92 16.24
C VAL A 86 -22.03 1.13 14.87
N ILE A 87 -21.22 1.24 13.81
CA ILE A 87 -21.71 1.39 12.43
C ILE A 87 -22.43 0.13 11.94
N ASN A 88 -21.94 -1.07 12.29
CA ASN A 88 -22.57 -2.33 11.89
C ASN A 88 -23.95 -2.49 12.55
N ASN A 89 -24.04 -2.18 13.84
CA ASN A 89 -25.29 -2.24 14.59
C ASN A 89 -26.27 -1.15 14.11
N SER A 90 -25.79 0.06 13.81
CA SER A 90 -26.65 1.13 13.27
C SER A 90 -27.13 0.86 11.84
N LYS A 91 -26.34 0.16 11.01
CA LYS A 91 -26.78 -0.33 9.69
C LYS A 91 -27.81 -1.44 9.80
N HIS A 92 -27.70 -2.33 10.78
CA HIS A 92 -28.75 -3.30 11.09
C HIS A 92 -30.06 -2.61 11.52
N VAL A 93 -29.97 -1.53 12.29
CA VAL A 93 -31.13 -0.70 12.69
C VAL A 93 -31.69 0.11 11.51
N ALA A 94 -30.84 0.67 10.64
CA ALA A 94 -31.26 1.44 9.46
C ALA A 94 -31.85 0.56 8.34
N LYS A 95 -31.36 -0.68 8.19
CA LYS A 95 -31.91 -1.64 7.22
C LYS A 95 -33.33 -2.08 7.58
N ASN A 96 -33.68 -2.07 8.87
CA ASN A 96 -35.04 -2.29 9.35
C ASN A 96 -35.97 -1.08 9.09
N MET A 97 -35.42 0.09 8.75
CA MET A 97 -36.17 1.33 8.47
C MET A 97 -36.27 1.65 6.97
N SER A 98 -35.34 1.15 6.14
CA SER A 98 -35.37 1.29 4.68
C SER A 98 -36.35 0.35 3.96
N LEU A 99 -36.93 -0.64 4.67
CA LEU A 99 -38.00 -1.50 4.14
C LEU A 99 -39.32 -0.75 3.90
N THR A 100 -39.43 0.50 4.36
CA THR A 100 -40.61 1.37 4.10
C THR A 100 -40.46 2.23 2.85
N TYR A 101 -39.30 2.21 2.15
CA TYR A 101 -39.09 2.99 0.92
C TYR A 101 -39.30 2.17 -0.37
N ASP A 102 -39.53 0.86 -0.25
CA ASP A 102 -39.77 -0.04 -1.40
C ASP A 102 -41.25 -0.10 -1.83
N GLU A 103 -42.17 0.60 -1.14
CA GLU A 103 -43.60 0.63 -1.50
C GLU A 103 -43.90 1.47 -2.76
N MET A 104 -42.95 2.27 -3.28
CA MET A 104 -43.15 3.03 -4.53
C MET A 104 -42.63 2.34 -5.79
N THR A 105 -41.87 1.24 -5.65
CA THR A 105 -41.33 0.46 -6.77
C THR A 105 -42.09 -0.85 -7.04
N GLU A 106 -43.11 -1.15 -6.24
CA GLU A 106 -43.92 -2.38 -6.33
C GLU A 106 -44.92 -2.39 -7.50
N PHE A 107 -45.30 -1.22 -8.06
CA PHE A 107 -46.27 -1.18 -9.16
C PHE A 107 -45.71 -1.67 -10.51
N LYS A 108 -44.39 -1.77 -10.68
CA LYS A 108 -43.76 -2.18 -11.96
C LYS A 108 -43.30 -3.64 -11.99
N VAL A 109 -43.37 -4.35 -10.86
CA VAL A 109 -42.91 -5.75 -10.71
C VAL A 109 -44.09 -6.73 -10.63
N LYS A 110 -45.32 -6.22 -10.41
CA LYS A 110 -46.54 -7.04 -10.29
C LYS A 110 -46.96 -7.75 -11.59
N THR A 111 -46.41 -7.39 -12.75
CA THR A 111 -46.76 -8.07 -14.03
C THR A 111 -45.90 -9.31 -14.32
N ILE A 112 -44.86 -9.60 -13.52
CA ILE A 112 -43.92 -10.70 -13.81
C ILE A 112 -43.95 -11.80 -12.72
N SER A 113 -44.61 -11.54 -11.59
CA SER A 113 -44.58 -12.36 -10.37
C SER A 113 -45.76 -13.32 -10.23
N GLU A 114 -46.18 -13.98 -11.32
CA GLU A 114 -47.15 -15.08 -11.26
C GLU A 114 -46.53 -16.48 -11.38
N SER A 115 -45.20 -16.61 -11.30
CA SER A 115 -44.59 -17.92 -11.16
C SER A 115 -43.41 -17.90 -10.20
N TYR A 116 -43.36 -18.92 -9.35
CA TYR A 116 -42.30 -19.28 -8.41
C TYR A 116 -42.40 -18.74 -6.97
N SER A 117 -43.32 -19.34 -6.22
CA SER A 117 -43.07 -19.72 -4.82
C SER A 117 -42.09 -20.88 -4.76
N THR A 118 -40.96 -20.75 -4.05
CA THR A 118 -40.58 -21.58 -2.85
C THR A 118 -39.09 -21.46 -2.47
N LYS A 119 -38.88 -20.99 -1.23
CA LYS A 119 -37.96 -21.40 -0.15
C LYS A 119 -36.41 -21.50 -0.36
N ASP A 120 -35.72 -20.80 0.55
CA ASP A 120 -34.48 -21.16 1.27
C ASP A 120 -33.11 -21.24 0.55
N GLY A 121 -32.93 -20.56 -0.58
CA GLY A 121 -31.66 -20.51 -1.32
C GLY A 121 -31.01 -19.12 -1.56
N ALA A 122 -31.56 -18.05 -0.98
CA ALA A 122 -31.37 -16.68 -1.47
C ALA A 122 -29.93 -16.14 -1.48
N ASN A 123 -29.04 -16.60 -0.57
CA ASN A 123 -27.65 -16.12 -0.56
C ASN A 123 -26.76 -16.81 -1.61
N SER A 124 -27.05 -18.06 -1.96
CA SER A 124 -26.26 -18.79 -2.97
C SER A 124 -26.65 -18.37 -4.40
N SER A 125 -27.93 -18.08 -4.63
CA SER A 125 -28.40 -17.58 -5.93
C SER A 125 -27.85 -16.19 -6.26
N LEU A 126 -27.79 -15.28 -5.27
CA LEU A 126 -27.28 -13.92 -5.43
C LEU A 126 -25.76 -13.91 -5.71
N ILE A 127 -24.99 -14.77 -5.03
CA ILE A 127 -23.56 -14.95 -5.32
C ILE A 127 -23.35 -15.55 -6.71
N LYS A 128 -24.16 -16.55 -7.11
CA LYS A 128 -24.09 -17.14 -8.46
C LYS A 128 -24.45 -16.13 -9.55
N GLU A 129 -25.46 -15.29 -9.35
CA GLU A 129 -25.79 -14.20 -10.26
C GLU A 129 -24.69 -13.14 -10.33
N PHE A 130 -24.09 -12.78 -9.19
CA PHE A 130 -22.97 -11.85 -9.15
C PHE A 130 -21.74 -12.41 -9.90
N PHE A 131 -21.39 -13.68 -9.68
CA PHE A 131 -20.33 -14.37 -10.42
C PHE A 131 -20.65 -14.52 -11.91
N LYS A 132 -21.90 -14.81 -12.27
CA LYS A 132 -22.35 -14.86 -13.66
C LYS A 132 -22.23 -13.49 -14.33
N LYS A 133 -22.59 -12.42 -13.62
CA LYS A 133 -22.45 -11.04 -14.08
C LYS A 133 -20.98 -10.62 -14.21
N ILE A 134 -20.12 -11.07 -13.29
CA ILE A 134 -18.66 -10.93 -13.38
C ILE A 134 -18.14 -11.66 -14.62
N LEU A 135 -18.50 -12.92 -14.81
CA LEU A 135 -18.01 -13.76 -15.91
C LEU A 135 -18.48 -13.21 -17.27
N HIS A 136 -19.71 -12.71 -17.33
CA HIS A 136 -20.22 -12.00 -18.50
C HIS A 136 -19.48 -10.68 -18.75
N SER A 137 -19.19 -9.92 -17.69
CA SER A 137 -18.39 -8.69 -17.79
C SER A 137 -16.92 -8.95 -18.17
N LEU A 138 -16.37 -10.12 -17.82
CA LEU A 138 -15.06 -10.59 -18.26
C LEU A 138 -15.08 -11.01 -19.73
N HIS A 139 -16.18 -11.61 -20.19
CA HIS A 139 -16.32 -12.06 -21.57
C HIS A 139 -16.50 -10.88 -22.54
N ILE A 140 -17.14 -9.80 -22.09
CA ILE A 140 -17.25 -8.51 -22.80
C ILE A 140 -16.23 -7.51 -22.21
N MET A 141 -15.01 -7.97 -21.95
CA MET A 141 -13.97 -7.08 -21.43
C MET A 141 -13.51 -6.13 -22.54
N ASN A 142 -13.88 -4.87 -22.42
CA ASN A 142 -13.34 -3.81 -23.26
C ASN A 142 -11.82 -3.75 -23.07
N LEU A 143 -11.10 -3.47 -24.16
CA LEU A 143 -9.62 -3.33 -24.16
C LEU A 143 -9.14 -2.32 -23.09
N ASP A 144 -9.98 -1.36 -22.76
CA ASP A 144 -9.72 -0.31 -21.78
C ASP A 144 -9.72 -0.84 -20.35
N THR A 145 -10.68 -1.70 -20.03
CA THR A 145 -10.75 -2.36 -18.72
C THR A 145 -9.59 -3.34 -18.57
N ALA A 146 -9.24 -4.06 -19.64
CA ALA A 146 -8.07 -4.94 -19.67
C ALA A 146 -6.77 -4.16 -19.43
N PHE A 147 -6.60 -3.00 -20.09
CA PHE A 147 -5.45 -2.12 -19.88
C PHE A 147 -5.34 -1.64 -18.44
N LEU A 148 -6.44 -1.13 -17.86
CA LEU A 148 -6.48 -0.65 -16.48
C LEU A 148 -6.17 -1.77 -15.47
N LEU A 149 -6.69 -2.98 -15.70
CA LEU A 149 -6.38 -4.15 -14.89
C LEU A 149 -4.90 -4.58 -15.05
N GLY A 150 -4.35 -4.49 -16.26
CA GLY A 150 -2.91 -4.73 -16.48
C GLY A 150 -2.04 -3.76 -15.69
N VAL A 151 -2.37 -2.46 -15.71
CA VAL A 151 -1.66 -1.43 -14.94
C VAL A 151 -1.73 -1.70 -13.43
N ILE A 152 -2.90 -2.06 -12.88
CA ILE A 152 -3.00 -2.33 -11.43
C ILE A 152 -2.23 -3.60 -11.01
N ILE A 153 -2.22 -4.65 -11.83
CA ILE A 153 -1.41 -5.86 -11.61
C ILE A 153 0.06 -5.45 -11.53
N TRP A 154 0.53 -4.73 -12.54
CA TRP A 154 1.91 -4.32 -12.68
C TRP A 154 2.39 -3.42 -11.54
N ILE A 155 1.60 -2.42 -11.16
CA ILE A 155 1.93 -1.51 -10.05
C ILE A 155 1.89 -2.24 -8.72
N SER A 156 0.94 -3.16 -8.53
CA SER A 156 0.86 -3.96 -7.29
C SER A 156 1.99 -4.98 -7.18
N MET A 157 2.50 -5.47 -8.31
CA MET A 157 3.71 -6.28 -8.38
C MET A 157 4.92 -5.50 -7.88
N LEU A 158 5.13 -4.28 -8.42
CA LEU A 158 6.28 -3.46 -8.05
C LEU A 158 6.18 -2.90 -6.62
N SER A 159 5.07 -2.29 -6.24
CA SER A 159 4.92 -1.60 -4.96
C SER A 159 4.88 -2.54 -3.76
N ASN A 160 4.05 -3.58 -3.82
CA ASN A 160 3.81 -4.46 -2.67
C ASN A 160 4.68 -5.72 -2.68
N GLY A 161 5.12 -6.17 -3.86
CA GLY A 161 5.98 -7.36 -3.98
C GLY A 161 7.45 -7.01 -4.01
N VAL A 162 7.86 -6.21 -4.99
CA VAL A 162 9.27 -5.93 -5.29
C VAL A 162 9.88 -4.92 -4.30
N ILE A 163 9.33 -3.72 -4.21
CA ILE A 163 9.88 -2.61 -3.40
C ILE A 163 9.96 -3.00 -1.91
N VAL A 164 8.94 -3.68 -1.38
CA VAL A 164 8.92 -4.12 0.02
C VAL A 164 10.06 -5.08 0.35
N GLN A 165 10.50 -5.91 -0.61
CA GLN A 165 11.61 -6.84 -0.39
C GLN A 165 12.98 -6.16 -0.53
N ILE A 166 13.14 -5.24 -1.49
CA ILE A 166 14.43 -4.61 -1.74
C ILE A 166 14.73 -3.43 -0.82
N ILE A 167 13.74 -2.85 -0.13
CA ILE A 167 13.91 -1.63 0.66
C ILE A 167 15.07 -1.71 1.66
N SER A 168 15.23 -2.87 2.32
CA SER A 168 16.32 -3.13 3.25
C SER A 168 17.68 -3.08 2.55
N TYR A 169 17.80 -3.67 1.36
CA TYR A 169 19.03 -3.71 0.57
C TYR A 169 19.37 -2.34 -0.05
N THR A 170 18.36 -1.59 -0.50
CA THR A 170 18.57 -0.25 -1.06
C THR A 170 19.00 0.75 0.00
N ALA A 171 18.39 0.74 1.20
CA ALA A 171 18.55 1.82 2.17
C ALA A 171 19.58 1.55 3.28
N SER A 172 19.82 0.30 3.67
CA SER A 172 20.77 -0.03 4.75
C SER A 172 22.23 0.34 4.49
N PRO A 173 22.76 0.29 3.24
CA PRO A 173 24.17 0.56 2.99
C PRO A 173 24.63 2.00 3.28
N TYR A 174 23.71 2.98 3.33
CA TYR A 174 24.05 4.39 3.49
C TYR A 174 24.22 4.78 4.97
N ARG A 175 23.15 4.68 5.76
CA ARG A 175 23.13 4.93 7.21
C ARG A 175 22.03 4.09 7.85
N GLY A 176 22.21 3.74 9.13
CA GLY A 176 21.19 3.02 9.91
C GLY A 176 19.82 3.74 9.96
N SER A 177 19.82 5.08 9.88
CA SER A 177 18.61 5.88 9.84
C SER A 177 17.94 5.95 8.46
N THR A 178 18.65 5.69 7.35
CA THR A 178 18.11 5.82 5.99
C THR A 178 16.98 4.85 5.74
N LEU A 179 17.10 3.60 6.20
CA LEU A 179 16.03 2.60 6.12
C LEU A 179 14.77 3.03 6.88
N LEU A 180 14.96 3.56 8.09
CA LEU A 180 13.85 4.06 8.91
C LEU A 180 13.12 5.19 8.18
N PHE A 181 13.86 6.19 7.69
CA PHE A 181 13.25 7.33 7.01
C PHE A 181 12.58 6.91 5.70
N SER A 182 13.26 6.16 4.83
CA SER A 182 12.71 5.73 3.54
C SER A 182 11.42 4.92 3.70
N SER A 183 11.39 3.92 4.58
CA SER A 183 10.21 3.05 4.75
C SER A 183 9.00 3.77 5.35
N ASN A 184 9.22 4.67 6.31
CA ASN A 184 8.13 5.40 6.96
C ASN A 184 7.65 6.58 6.11
N LEU A 185 8.56 7.34 5.49
CA LEU A 185 8.18 8.43 4.58
C LEU A 185 7.45 7.89 3.35
N TYR A 186 7.86 6.74 2.80
CA TYR A 186 7.15 6.08 1.70
C TYR A 186 5.65 5.85 2.03
N LYS A 187 5.33 5.43 3.25
CA LYS A 187 3.94 5.22 3.70
C LYS A 187 3.21 6.54 3.94
N ILE A 188 3.88 7.53 4.54
CA ILE A 188 3.29 8.85 4.79
C ILE A 188 2.96 9.55 3.46
N PHE A 189 3.89 9.57 2.51
CA PHE A 189 3.68 10.20 1.20
C PHE A 189 2.55 9.54 0.41
N GLN A 190 2.43 8.20 0.44
CA GLN A 190 1.26 7.53 -0.16
C GLN A 190 -0.07 8.04 0.42
N ALA A 191 -0.18 8.14 1.74
CA ALA A 191 -1.40 8.64 2.37
C ALA A 191 -1.68 10.11 2.04
N LEU A 192 -0.65 10.96 2.06
CA LEU A 192 -0.77 12.37 1.68
C LEU A 192 -1.21 12.52 0.22
N THR A 193 -0.64 11.73 -0.69
CA THR A 193 -1.05 11.72 -2.09
C THR A 193 -2.51 11.30 -2.24
N ASN A 194 -2.96 10.25 -1.56
CA ASN A 194 -4.37 9.85 -1.64
C ASN A 194 -5.35 10.90 -1.08
N ILE A 195 -4.97 11.62 -0.02
CA ILE A 195 -5.77 12.74 0.50
C ILE A 195 -5.81 13.88 -0.52
N PHE A 196 -4.65 14.27 -1.05
CA PHE A 196 -4.55 15.36 -2.04
C PHE A 196 -5.34 15.05 -3.32
N PHE A 197 -5.18 13.85 -3.86
CA PHE A 197 -5.85 13.40 -5.09
C PHE A 197 -7.32 13.03 -4.86
N MET A 198 -7.81 12.92 -3.63
CA MET A 198 -9.25 12.87 -3.36
C MET A 198 -9.91 14.24 -3.57
N VAL A 199 -9.18 15.33 -3.30
CA VAL A 199 -9.65 16.70 -3.49
C VAL A 199 -9.57 17.12 -4.96
N VAL A 200 -8.49 16.73 -5.63
CA VAL A 200 -8.30 16.98 -7.06
C VAL A 200 -8.84 15.78 -7.84
N LYS A 201 -10.01 15.89 -8.50
CA LYS A 201 -10.50 14.81 -9.38
C LYS A 201 -9.43 14.47 -10.41
N ILE A 202 -8.80 13.31 -10.28
CA ILE A 202 -7.64 12.98 -11.10
C ILE A 202 -8.00 12.22 -12.38
N PHE A 203 -7.52 12.81 -13.48
CA PHE A 203 -7.14 12.29 -14.79
C PHE A 203 -7.98 11.17 -15.41
N SER A 204 -8.81 11.58 -16.39
CA SER A 204 -9.52 10.68 -17.32
C SER A 204 -8.64 10.15 -18.47
N ASN A 205 -7.40 10.63 -18.61
CA ASN A 205 -6.56 10.34 -19.78
C ASN A 205 -5.66 9.11 -19.57
N ARG A 206 -5.81 8.12 -20.46
CA ARG A 206 -5.05 6.87 -20.47
C ARG A 206 -3.56 7.07 -20.74
N PHE A 207 -3.23 8.01 -21.62
CA PHE A 207 -1.84 8.31 -21.95
C PHE A 207 -1.08 8.80 -20.72
N LEU A 208 -1.71 9.63 -19.90
CA LEU A 208 -1.12 10.13 -18.67
C LEU A 208 -0.91 9.01 -17.65
N ILE A 209 -1.88 8.12 -17.48
CA ILE A 209 -1.76 6.92 -16.62
C ILE A 209 -0.59 6.05 -17.08
N PHE A 210 -0.45 5.84 -18.39
CA PHE A 210 0.67 5.10 -18.97
C PHE A 210 2.01 5.78 -18.68
N CYS A 211 2.13 7.09 -18.93
CA CYS A 211 3.35 7.84 -18.66
C CYS A 211 3.77 7.82 -17.18
N LEU A 212 2.81 8.00 -16.26
CA LEU A 212 3.09 7.90 -14.82
C LEU A 212 3.50 6.47 -14.41
N THR A 213 2.91 5.45 -15.03
CA THR A 213 3.29 4.05 -14.82
C THR A 213 4.73 3.81 -15.30
N CYS A 214 5.08 4.28 -16.49
CA CYS A 214 6.45 4.20 -17.02
C CYS A 214 7.45 4.92 -16.11
N LEU A 215 7.12 6.11 -15.62
CA LEU A 215 7.98 6.84 -14.68
C LEU A 215 8.17 6.07 -13.36
N PHE A 216 7.09 5.50 -12.82
CA PHE A 216 7.16 4.65 -11.62
C PHE A 216 8.00 3.39 -11.86
N THR A 217 7.92 2.77 -13.04
CA THR A 217 8.79 1.64 -13.40
C THR A 217 10.25 2.02 -13.46
N ALA A 218 10.57 3.17 -14.05
CA ALA A 218 11.94 3.65 -14.14
C ALA A 218 12.53 3.85 -12.73
N LEU A 219 11.78 4.48 -11.81
CA LEU A 219 12.21 4.60 -10.41
C LEU A 219 12.31 3.25 -9.68
N SER A 220 11.44 2.29 -10.02
CA SER A 220 11.52 0.95 -9.44
C SER A 220 12.78 0.22 -9.91
N ILE A 221 13.14 0.35 -11.19
CA ILE A 221 14.38 -0.22 -11.74
C ILE A 221 15.61 0.43 -11.09
N THR A 222 15.63 1.76 -10.91
CA THR A 222 16.75 2.41 -10.22
C THR A 222 16.89 1.93 -8.77
N MET A 223 15.78 1.68 -8.06
CA MET A 223 15.82 1.08 -6.72
C MET A 223 16.37 -0.35 -6.71
N ILE A 224 16.02 -1.18 -7.70
CA ILE A 224 16.57 -2.54 -7.85
C ILE A 224 18.08 -2.48 -8.14
N ILE A 225 18.51 -1.58 -9.02
CA ILE A 225 19.94 -1.37 -9.32
C ILE A 225 20.69 -0.94 -8.07
N MET A 226 20.16 0.04 -7.32
CA MET A 226 20.77 0.48 -6.06
C MET A 226 20.85 -0.65 -5.03
N ALA A 227 19.83 -1.52 -4.96
CA ALA A 227 19.88 -2.71 -4.11
C ALA A 227 20.97 -3.69 -4.56
N ALA A 228 21.08 -3.97 -5.86
CA ALA A 228 22.08 -4.91 -6.40
C ALA A 228 23.53 -4.42 -6.17
N TYR A 229 23.75 -3.11 -6.20
CA TYR A 229 25.06 -2.49 -5.94
C TYR A 229 25.28 -2.11 -4.47
N ALA A 230 24.48 -2.64 -3.54
CA ALA A 230 24.60 -2.35 -2.10
C ALA A 230 26.01 -2.55 -1.53
N LYS A 231 26.76 -3.55 -2.03
CA LYS A 231 28.14 -3.85 -1.59
C LYS A 231 29.21 -2.91 -2.16
N ASN A 232 29.14 -2.61 -3.45
CA ASN A 232 30.17 -1.84 -4.17
C ASN A 232 29.92 -0.32 -4.07
N GLY A 233 28.73 0.07 -3.62
CA GLY A 233 28.42 1.40 -3.11
C GLY A 233 28.31 2.50 -4.14
N ILE A 234 27.11 2.68 -4.69
CA ILE A 234 26.75 3.93 -5.37
C ILE A 234 26.51 5.00 -4.31
N LEU A 235 27.42 5.96 -4.17
CA LEU A 235 27.31 7.12 -3.24
C LEU A 235 27.31 6.80 -1.73
N ILE A 236 27.78 5.62 -1.29
CA ILE A 236 27.80 5.26 0.15
C ILE A 236 28.70 6.18 0.99
N ALA A 237 29.84 6.62 0.44
CA ALA A 237 30.78 7.48 1.16
C ALA A 237 30.29 8.92 1.37
N SER A 238 29.22 9.33 0.67
CA SER A 238 28.74 10.71 0.66
C SER A 238 27.44 10.86 1.46
N PRO A 239 27.27 11.92 2.28
CA PRO A 239 26.01 12.19 2.96
C PRO A 239 24.84 12.41 1.98
N TYR A 240 25.14 12.81 0.73
CA TYR A 240 24.15 13.01 -0.31
C TYR A 240 23.47 11.71 -0.75
N GLY A 241 24.15 10.55 -0.63
CA GLY A 241 23.58 9.25 -1.00
C GLY A 241 22.32 8.92 -0.22
N SER A 242 22.35 9.09 1.11
CA SER A 242 21.17 8.88 1.96
C SER A 242 19.99 9.78 1.58
N ILE A 243 20.25 11.04 1.25
CA ILE A 243 19.19 12.00 0.90
C ILE A 243 18.55 11.59 -0.43
N ILE A 244 19.36 11.23 -1.43
CA ILE A 244 18.90 10.81 -2.75
C ILE A 244 18.03 9.55 -2.64
N VAL A 245 18.45 8.55 -1.85
CA VAL A 245 17.64 7.34 -1.64
C VAL A 245 16.29 7.68 -1.03
N ILE A 246 16.26 8.48 0.04
CA ILE A 246 15.00 8.89 0.69
C ILE A 246 14.09 9.60 -0.31
N LEU A 247 14.63 10.53 -1.12
CA LEU A 247 13.86 11.23 -2.15
C LEU A 247 13.29 10.28 -3.20
N ILE A 248 14.07 9.30 -3.69
CA ILE A 248 13.60 8.31 -4.66
C ILE A 248 12.41 7.52 -4.09
N PHE A 249 12.47 7.08 -2.83
CA PHE A 249 11.34 6.43 -2.17
C PHE A 249 10.13 7.37 -2.07
N CYS A 250 10.31 8.64 -1.69
CA CYS A 250 9.21 9.61 -1.62
C CYS A 250 8.55 9.82 -3.00
N PHE A 251 9.32 9.99 -4.07
CA PHE A 251 8.78 10.12 -5.43
C PHE A 251 8.07 8.86 -5.90
N ALA A 252 8.64 7.69 -5.61
CA ALA A 252 8.01 6.42 -5.92
C ALA A 252 6.68 6.22 -5.18
N ALA A 253 6.59 6.65 -3.92
CA ALA A 253 5.35 6.65 -3.14
C ALA A 253 4.27 7.51 -3.79
N ILE A 254 4.62 8.74 -4.18
CA ILE A 254 3.69 9.67 -4.85
C ILE A 254 3.17 9.05 -6.15
N LEU A 255 4.06 8.60 -7.03
CA LEU A 255 3.65 8.03 -8.33
C LEU A 255 2.79 6.76 -8.17
N ASN A 256 3.21 5.84 -7.30
CA ASN A 256 2.44 4.62 -7.00
C ASN A 256 1.01 4.96 -6.57
N SER A 257 0.87 5.90 -5.64
CA SER A 257 -0.42 6.29 -5.09
C SER A 257 -1.27 7.02 -6.13
N SER A 258 -0.67 7.94 -6.89
CA SER A 258 -1.35 8.69 -7.96
C SER A 258 -1.95 7.76 -9.01
N VAL A 259 -1.17 6.78 -9.51
CA VAL A 259 -1.66 5.87 -10.54
C VAL A 259 -2.69 4.89 -9.98
N ARG A 260 -2.45 4.32 -8.80
CA ARG A 260 -3.40 3.39 -8.16
C ARG A 260 -4.76 4.05 -7.96
N LEU A 261 -4.79 5.30 -7.51
CA LEU A 261 -6.02 6.05 -7.33
C LEU A 261 -6.70 6.35 -8.67
N ALA A 262 -5.97 6.84 -9.67
CA ALA A 262 -6.52 7.16 -11.00
C ALA A 262 -7.16 5.93 -11.70
N VAL A 263 -6.49 4.77 -11.63
CA VAL A 263 -7.01 3.51 -12.19
C VAL A 263 -8.25 3.06 -11.41
N SER A 264 -8.21 3.15 -10.09
CA SER A 264 -9.30 2.67 -9.25
C SER A 264 -10.55 3.54 -9.36
N THR A 265 -10.41 4.86 -9.51
CA THR A 265 -11.55 5.75 -9.76
C THR A 265 -12.22 5.44 -11.09
N GLN A 266 -11.47 5.17 -12.16
CA GLN A 266 -12.03 4.78 -13.45
C GLN A 266 -12.73 3.41 -13.40
N LEU A 267 -12.13 2.42 -12.72
CA LEU A 267 -12.76 1.10 -12.53
C LEU A 267 -14.02 1.20 -11.64
N CYS A 268 -14.09 2.17 -10.74
CA CYS A 268 -15.29 2.42 -9.92
C CYS A 268 -16.50 2.83 -10.76
N GLU A 269 -16.28 3.66 -11.78
CA GLU A 269 -17.34 4.17 -12.65
C GLU A 269 -18.00 3.04 -13.46
N LEU A 270 -17.25 1.98 -13.75
CA LEU A 270 -17.75 0.76 -14.41
C LEU A 270 -18.61 -0.12 -13.47
N GLY A 271 -18.56 0.10 -12.16
CA GLY A 271 -19.39 -0.55 -11.15
C GLY A 271 -18.72 -1.66 -10.34
N ALA A 272 -19.52 -2.34 -9.51
CA ALA A 272 -19.03 -3.29 -8.50
C ALA A 272 -18.20 -4.48 -9.04
N PRO A 273 -18.56 -5.12 -10.19
CA PRO A 273 -17.75 -6.21 -10.75
C PRO A 273 -16.33 -5.78 -11.12
N ALA A 274 -16.16 -4.59 -11.70
CA ALA A 274 -14.86 -4.06 -12.09
C ALA A 274 -13.99 -3.74 -10.87
N MET A 275 -14.59 -3.19 -9.82
CA MET A 275 -13.90 -2.95 -8.55
C MET A 275 -13.48 -4.25 -7.86
N PHE A 276 -14.30 -5.30 -7.92
CA PHE A 276 -13.93 -6.62 -7.41
C PHE A 276 -12.72 -7.19 -8.18
N MET A 277 -12.71 -7.04 -9.51
CA MET A 277 -11.57 -7.42 -10.34
C MET A 277 -10.32 -6.61 -10.03
N CYS A 278 -10.43 -5.32 -9.72
CA CYS A 278 -9.31 -4.51 -9.24
C CYS A 278 -8.67 -5.10 -7.97
N GLY A 279 -9.50 -5.60 -7.05
CA GLY A 279 -9.06 -6.29 -5.83
C GLY A 279 -8.29 -7.58 -6.15
N ILE A 280 -8.84 -8.46 -6.98
CA ILE A 280 -8.18 -9.71 -7.41
C ILE A 280 -6.86 -9.39 -8.11
N ALA A 281 -6.88 -8.46 -9.05
CA ALA A 281 -5.72 -8.02 -9.82
C ALA A 281 -4.61 -7.46 -8.92
N THR A 282 -4.97 -6.69 -7.89
CA THR A 282 -4.02 -6.18 -6.89
C THR A 282 -3.34 -7.32 -6.16
N GLN A 283 -4.11 -8.28 -5.64
CA GLN A 283 -3.56 -9.42 -4.88
C GLN A 283 -2.69 -10.32 -5.76
N PHE A 284 -3.15 -10.61 -6.96
CA PHE A 284 -2.41 -11.39 -7.94
C PHE A 284 -1.07 -10.72 -8.30
N GLY A 285 -1.09 -9.41 -8.56
CA GLY A 285 0.13 -8.64 -8.83
C GLY A 285 1.12 -8.72 -7.66
N SER A 286 0.67 -8.46 -6.44
CA SER A 286 1.52 -8.52 -5.24
C SER A 286 2.12 -9.91 -4.98
N PHE A 287 1.33 -10.96 -5.19
CA PHE A 287 1.80 -12.34 -5.11
C PHE A 287 2.87 -12.64 -6.18
N SER A 288 2.60 -12.28 -7.43
CA SER A 288 3.53 -12.45 -8.56
C SER A 288 4.85 -11.71 -8.30
N GLY A 289 4.80 -10.46 -7.83
CA GLY A 289 6.00 -9.68 -7.52
C GLY A 289 6.80 -10.27 -6.36
N THR A 290 6.10 -10.88 -5.40
CA THR A 290 6.75 -11.55 -4.28
C THR A 290 7.56 -12.76 -4.75
N LEU A 291 6.94 -13.62 -5.58
CA LEU A 291 7.61 -14.77 -6.18
C LEU A 291 8.79 -14.35 -7.07
N ALA A 292 8.61 -13.31 -7.88
CA ALA A 292 9.64 -12.80 -8.78
C ALA A 292 10.89 -12.33 -8.02
N MET A 293 10.73 -11.66 -6.88
CA MET A 293 11.85 -11.22 -6.04
C MET A 293 12.36 -12.27 -5.05
N PHE A 294 11.55 -13.28 -4.73
CA PHE A 294 11.99 -14.36 -3.85
C PHE A 294 13.17 -15.14 -4.43
N ILE A 295 13.15 -15.46 -5.73
CA ILE A 295 14.20 -16.27 -6.38
C ILE A 295 15.58 -15.58 -6.34
N PRO A 296 15.74 -14.32 -6.78
CA PRO A 296 17.04 -13.62 -6.72
C PRO A 296 17.58 -13.45 -5.30
N ILE A 297 16.68 -13.18 -4.33
CA ILE A 297 17.06 -12.94 -2.93
C ILE A 297 17.48 -14.24 -2.25
N SER A 298 16.71 -15.33 -2.43
CA SER A 298 16.94 -16.59 -1.72
C SER A 298 17.97 -17.51 -2.36
N VAL A 299 18.00 -17.60 -3.69
CA VAL A 299 18.81 -18.60 -4.42
C VAL A 299 20.12 -18.02 -4.93
N GLN A 300 20.12 -16.78 -5.40
CA GLN A 300 21.26 -16.22 -6.13
C GLN A 300 22.16 -15.30 -5.30
N CYS A 301 21.82 -15.00 -4.04
CA CYS A 301 22.56 -14.05 -3.19
C CYS A 301 22.90 -12.73 -3.90
N VAL A 302 22.08 -12.28 -4.85
CA VAL A 302 22.38 -11.12 -5.72
C VAL A 302 22.53 -9.83 -4.92
N PHE A 303 21.83 -9.75 -3.79
CA PHE A 303 21.82 -8.60 -2.89
C PHE A 303 22.66 -8.80 -1.63
N ASN A 304 23.36 -9.95 -1.52
CA ASN A 304 24.04 -10.37 -0.31
C ASN A 304 25.54 -10.16 -0.40
#